data_AF-A0A5K1C7E9-F1
#
_entry.id   AF-A0A5K1C7E9-F1
#
_cell.length_a   1.000
_cell.length_b   1.000
_cell.length_c   1.000
_cell.angle_alpha   90.00
_cell.angle_beta   90.00
_cell.angle_gamma   90.00
#
_symmetry.space_group_name_H-M   'P 1'
#
loop_
_entity.id
_entity.type
_entity.pdbx_description
1 polymer ?
#
loop_
_entity_poly.entity_id
_entity_poly.type
_entity_poly.pdbx_seq_one_letter_code
_entity_poly.pdbx_strand_id
1 'polypeptide(L)'
;MGPSQYHQPQSFSHPLSDLYTINLFTVFPLSITTNLESSSQPSRIMASASTLFVVFPLFLGLLIGSSSAQLTTGFYCKSCPSVFKTIQAQVWSAVAKEARMGASVLRLFFHDCFVN
;
A
#
# COMPACT_ATOMS: atom_id res chain seq x y z
N MET A 1 -29.70 -22.91 -13.50
CA MET A 1 -28.39 -22.42 -13.02
C MET A 1 -28.54 -20.95 -12.65
N GLY A 2 -28.60 -20.63 -11.35
CA GLY A 2 -28.61 -19.24 -10.88
C GLY A 2 -27.17 -18.75 -10.61
N PRO A 3 -26.90 -17.43 -10.67
CA PRO A 3 -25.59 -16.91 -10.32
C PRO A 3 -25.37 -17.02 -8.80
N SER A 4 -24.22 -17.57 -8.40
CA SER A 4 -23.78 -17.61 -7.01
C SER A 4 -23.64 -16.18 -6.48
N GLN A 5 -24.49 -15.82 -5.53
CA GLN A 5 -24.35 -14.64 -4.68
C GLN A 5 -23.12 -14.85 -3.79
N TYR A 6 -21.97 -14.31 -4.20
CA TYR A 6 -20.79 -14.23 -3.35
C TYR A 6 -21.03 -13.16 -2.29
N HIS A 7 -21.04 -13.60 -1.03
CA HIS A 7 -21.09 -12.74 0.14
C HIS A 7 -19.80 -11.91 0.18
N GLN A 8 -19.97 -10.59 0.10
CA GLN A 8 -18.90 -9.60 0.16
C GLN A 8 -18.29 -9.61 1.58
N PRO A 9 -16.99 -9.88 1.76
CA PRO A 9 -16.37 -9.64 3.06
C PRO A 9 -16.34 -8.12 3.26
N GLN A 10 -16.85 -7.68 4.40
CA GLN A 10 -16.91 -6.28 4.75
C GLN A 10 -15.51 -5.66 4.68
N SER A 11 -15.45 -4.53 3.99
CA SER A 11 -14.33 -3.61 3.97
C SER A 11 -13.91 -3.26 5.40
N PHE A 12 -12.84 -3.90 5.87
CA PHE A 12 -12.13 -3.49 7.07
C PHE A 12 -11.32 -2.24 6.73
N SER A 13 -12.03 -1.13 6.55
CA SER A 13 -11.45 0.20 6.41
C SER A 13 -10.85 0.54 7.77
N HIS A 14 -9.51 0.45 7.88
CA HIS A 14 -8.78 0.75 9.10
C HIS A 14 -9.01 2.23 9.51
N PRO A 15 -9.58 2.52 10.69
CA PRO A 15 -9.70 3.88 11.20
C PRO A 15 -8.35 4.50 11.65
N LEU A 16 -7.25 3.75 11.55
CA LEU A 16 -5.92 4.17 12.02
C LEU A 16 -5.12 4.98 10.99
N SER A 17 -5.41 4.86 9.69
CA SER A 17 -4.75 5.65 8.65
C SER A 17 -5.20 7.11 8.65
N ASP A 18 -6.48 7.38 8.91
CA ASP A 18 -7.00 8.76 9.00
C ASP A 18 -6.46 9.49 10.24
N LEU A 19 -6.35 8.78 11.38
CA LEU A 19 -5.78 9.33 12.61
C LEU A 19 -4.28 9.66 12.50
N TYR A 20 -3.52 8.91 11.71
CA TYR A 20 -2.10 9.17 11.46
C TYR A 20 -1.87 10.37 10.54
N THR A 21 -2.65 10.49 9.46
CA THR A 21 -2.62 11.65 8.55
C THR A 21 -3.11 12.93 9.22
N ILE A 22 -4.16 12.86 10.07
CA ILE A 22 -4.61 14.01 10.86
C ILE A 22 -3.56 14.39 11.92
N ASN A 23 -2.88 13.43 12.56
CA ASN A 23 -1.76 13.74 13.47
C ASN A 23 -0.63 14.46 12.75
N LEU A 24 -0.25 14.05 11.53
CA LEU A 24 0.79 14.76 10.76
C LEU A 24 0.39 16.20 10.41
N PHE A 25 -0.87 16.45 10.04
CA PHE A 25 -1.34 17.79 9.67
C PHE A 25 -1.57 18.71 10.89
N THR A 26 -1.77 18.14 12.09
CA THR A 26 -2.04 18.88 13.34
C THR A 26 -0.83 19.00 14.26
N VAL A 27 0.17 18.12 14.15
CA VAL A 27 1.45 18.22 14.87
C VAL A 27 2.42 19.17 14.15
N PHE A 28 2.30 19.34 12.83
CA PHE A 28 3.20 20.22 12.06
C PHE A 28 2.96 21.74 12.19
N PRO A 29 1.77 22.30 12.50
CA PRO A 29 1.62 23.75 12.64
C PRO A 29 1.91 24.27 14.06
N LEU A 30 2.08 23.41 15.08
CA LEU A 30 2.16 23.90 16.48
C LEU A 30 3.58 24.24 16.99
N SER A 31 4.62 24.08 16.17
CA SER A 31 6.01 24.46 16.54
C SER A 31 6.54 25.70 15.81
N ILE A 32 5.73 26.35 14.96
CA ILE A 32 6.10 27.60 14.27
C ILE A 32 5.26 28.77 14.80
N THR A 33 5.21 28.95 16.13
CA THR A 33 5.01 30.29 16.70
C THR A 33 6.37 30.94 16.83
N THR A 34 6.72 31.73 15.81
CA THR A 34 7.84 32.66 15.83
C THR A 34 7.66 33.64 16.99
N ASN A 35 8.39 33.44 18.09
CA ASN A 35 8.83 34.54 18.93
C ASN A 35 10.26 34.86 18.53
N LEU A 36 10.45 35.99 17.84
CA LEU A 36 11.58 36.90 17.98
C LEU A 36 11.33 38.10 17.06
N GLU A 37 10.77 39.14 17.70
CA GLU A 37 11.21 40.52 17.63
C GLU A 37 12.14 40.89 16.45
N SER A 38 11.59 41.73 15.57
CA SER A 38 12.24 42.83 14.86
C SER A 38 13.74 42.72 14.57
N SER A 39 14.11 42.50 13.30
CA SER A 39 15.04 43.42 12.63
C SER A 39 15.07 43.20 11.11
N SER A 40 15.01 44.32 10.41
CA SER A 40 15.13 44.54 8.97
C SER A 40 16.38 43.91 8.31
N GLN A 41 16.21 43.26 7.15
CA GLN A 41 16.93 43.52 5.86
C GLN A 41 16.79 42.33 4.85
N PRO A 42 16.89 42.58 3.52
CA PRO A 42 16.39 41.70 2.46
C PRO A 42 17.43 40.73 1.87
N SER A 43 16.92 39.59 1.36
CA SER A 43 17.46 38.75 0.28
C SER A 43 18.94 38.33 0.31
N ARG A 44 19.29 37.29 1.07
CA ARG A 44 20.26 36.25 0.64
C ARG A 44 19.88 34.91 1.24
N ILE A 45 19.19 34.07 0.47
CA ILE A 45 18.90 32.68 0.85
C ILE A 45 20.21 31.90 0.77
N MET A 46 21.03 31.92 1.82
CA MET A 46 22.08 30.91 2.00
C MET A 46 21.46 29.74 2.76
N ALA A 47 20.95 28.76 2.02
CA ALA A 47 20.59 27.48 2.62
C ALA A 47 21.88 26.80 3.10
N SER A 48 22.07 26.75 4.42
CA SER A 48 23.15 25.99 5.04
C SER A 48 23.02 24.51 4.67
N ALA A 49 24.15 23.80 4.51
CA ALA A 49 24.17 22.36 4.25
C ALA A 49 23.34 21.57 5.29
N SER A 50 23.26 22.07 6.53
CA SER A 50 22.44 21.51 7.60
C SER A 50 20.93 21.64 7.34
N THR A 51 20.50 22.73 6.70
CA THR A 51 19.09 22.94 6.31
C THR A 51 18.68 21.99 5.18
N LEU A 52 19.59 21.73 4.23
CA LEU A 52 19.35 20.76 3.16
C LEU A 52 19.19 19.32 3.69
N PHE A 53 19.96 18.97 4.73
CA PHE A 53 19.90 17.64 5.37
C PHE A 53 18.56 17.32 6.04
N VAL A 54 17.80 18.34 6.45
CA VAL A 54 16.48 18.19 7.09
C VAL A 54 15.34 18.37 6.09
N VAL A 55 15.47 19.33 5.18
CA VAL A 55 14.42 19.63 4.18
C VAL A 55 14.33 18.54 3.11
N PHE A 56 15.45 17.92 2.73
CA PHE A 56 15.48 16.86 1.71
C PHE A 56 14.70 15.60 2.12
N PRO A 57 14.92 14.96 3.29
CA PRO A 57 14.14 13.79 3.69
C PRO A 57 12.68 14.13 4.01
N LEU A 58 12.39 15.35 4.52
CA LEU A 58 11.02 15.81 4.76
C LEU A 58 10.26 15.98 3.43
N PHE A 59 10.89 16.58 2.43
CA PHE A 59 10.33 16.72 1.09
C PHE A 59 10.12 15.34 0.45
N LEU A 60 11.10 14.44 0.56
CA LEU A 60 10.98 13.08 0.03
C LEU A 60 9.87 12.28 0.74
N GLY A 61 9.74 12.42 2.06
CA GLY A 61 8.66 11.82 2.84
C GLY A 61 7.27 12.32 2.45
N LEU A 62 7.16 13.59 2.03
CA LEU A 62 5.91 14.16 1.51
C LEU A 62 5.56 13.64 0.10
N LEU A 63 6.57 13.25 -0.68
CA LEU A 63 6.38 12.64 -1.99
C LEU A 63 6.01 11.15 -1.92
N ILE A 64 6.30 10.48 -0.80
CA ILE A 64 5.91 9.09 -0.56
C ILE A 64 4.44 9.06 -0.12
N GLY A 65 3.55 8.87 -1.09
CA GLY A 65 2.13 8.65 -0.81
C GLY A 65 1.87 7.29 -0.16
N SER A 66 0.87 7.21 0.72
CA SER A 66 0.35 5.94 1.21
C SER A 66 -0.37 5.21 0.07
N SER A 67 0.12 4.02 -0.32
CA SER A 67 -0.55 3.19 -1.31
C SER A 67 -1.56 2.26 -0.64
N SER A 68 -2.85 2.37 -1.01
CA SER A 68 -3.84 1.36 -0.67
C SER A 68 -3.97 0.35 -1.80
N ALA A 69 -3.36 -0.82 -1.67
CA ALA A 69 -3.52 -1.91 -2.63
C ALA A 69 -4.75 -2.75 -2.26
N GLN A 70 -5.89 -2.46 -2.89
CA GLN A 70 -7.11 -3.23 -2.68
C GLN A 70 -7.19 -4.40 -3.67
N LEU A 71 -7.39 -5.61 -3.16
CA LEU A 71 -7.62 -6.80 -3.97
C LEU A 71 -9.03 -6.78 -4.52
N THR A 72 -9.19 -7.12 -5.79
CA THR A 72 -10.49 -7.29 -6.44
C THR A 72 -10.54 -8.61 -7.21
N THR A 73 -11.71 -9.25 -7.19
CA THR A 73 -11.96 -10.53 -7.89
C THR A 73 -11.90 -10.38 -9.41
N GLY A 74 -12.06 -9.17 -9.93
CA GLY A 74 -12.07 -8.87 -11.37
C GLY A 74 -10.76 -8.29 -11.92
N PHE A 75 -9.65 -8.35 -11.18
CA PHE A 75 -8.42 -7.64 -11.51
C PHE A 75 -7.91 -7.94 -12.93
N TYR A 76 -8.02 -9.19 -13.36
CA TYR A 76 -7.54 -9.63 -14.68
C TYR A 76 -8.62 -9.62 -15.78
N CYS A 77 -9.86 -9.21 -15.50
CA CYS A 77 -10.95 -9.31 -16.48
C CYS A 77 -10.69 -8.54 -17.79
N LYS A 78 -9.94 -7.43 -17.74
CA LYS A 78 -9.60 -6.62 -18.92
C LYS A 78 -8.30 -7.05 -19.60
N SER A 79 -7.29 -7.42 -18.83
CA SER A 79 -5.96 -7.74 -19.37
C SER A 79 -5.84 -9.20 -19.80
N CYS A 80 -6.46 -10.14 -19.07
CA CYS A 80 -6.44 -11.57 -19.38
C CYS A 80 -7.71 -12.27 -18.84
N PRO A 81 -8.83 -12.21 -19.59
CA PRO A 81 -10.11 -12.75 -19.12
C PRO A 81 -10.13 -14.28 -18.96
N SER A 82 -9.21 -15.00 -19.61
CA SER A 82 -9.11 -16.46 -19.53
C SER A 82 -8.20 -16.95 -18.42
N VAL A 83 -7.50 -16.08 -17.69
CA VAL A 83 -6.45 -16.46 -16.73
C VAL A 83 -6.93 -17.51 -15.73
N PHE A 84 -8.11 -17.31 -15.15
CA PHE A 84 -8.64 -18.23 -14.13
C PHE A 84 -8.95 -19.61 -14.73
N LYS A 85 -9.54 -19.65 -15.93
CA LYS A 85 -9.82 -20.91 -16.65
C LYS A 85 -8.54 -21.65 -16.99
N THR A 86 -7.53 -20.93 -17.48
CA THR A 86 -6.24 -21.51 -17.86
C THR A 86 -5.53 -22.09 -16.64
N ILE A 87 -5.42 -21.33 -15.55
CA ILE A 87 -4.78 -21.81 -14.31
C ILE A 87 -5.54 -23.03 -13.77
N GLN A 88 -6.87 -22.97 -13.72
CA GLN A 88 -7.69 -24.08 -13.25
C GLN A 88 -7.44 -25.36 -14.06
N ALA A 89 -7.42 -25.28 -15.39
CA ALA A 89 -7.16 -26.43 -16.24
C ALA A 89 -5.76 -27.03 -16.01
N GLN A 90 -4.74 -26.18 -15.86
CA GLN A 90 -3.37 -26.64 -15.62
C GLN A 90 -3.22 -27.29 -14.23
N VAL A 91 -3.78 -26.68 -13.19
CA VAL A 91 -3.76 -27.24 -11.83
C VAL A 91 -4.49 -28.60 -11.81
N TRP A 92 -5.66 -28.69 -12.46
CA TRP A 92 -6.38 -29.95 -12.56
C TRP A 92 -5.59 -31.04 -13.29
N SER A 93 -4.97 -30.70 -14.43
CA SER A 93 -4.13 -31.65 -15.16
C SER A 93 -2.93 -32.12 -14.32
N ALA A 94 -2.30 -31.22 -13.56
CA ALA A 94 -1.16 -31.57 -12.72
C ALA A 94 -1.56 -32.46 -11.54
N VAL A 95 -2.70 -32.17 -10.89
CA VAL A 95 -3.23 -32.97 -9.77
C VAL A 95 -3.72 -34.34 -10.25
N ALA A 96 -4.36 -34.41 -11.42
CA ALA A 96 -4.79 -35.68 -12.00
C ALA A 96 -3.60 -36.60 -12.34
N LYS A 97 -2.47 -36.01 -12.75
CA LYS A 97 -1.22 -36.75 -12.96
C LYS A 97 -0.60 -37.20 -11.63
N GLU A 98 -0.56 -36.33 -10.65
CA GLU A 98 0.09 -36.55 -9.34
C GLU A 98 -0.72 -35.87 -8.23
N ALA A 99 -1.50 -36.64 -7.48
CA ALA A 99 -2.41 -36.08 -6.46
C ALA A 99 -1.67 -35.23 -5.40
N ARG A 100 -0.42 -35.58 -5.08
CA ARG A 100 0.44 -34.84 -4.12
C ARG A 100 0.79 -33.42 -4.57
N MET A 101 0.67 -33.10 -5.86
CA MET A 101 0.95 -31.75 -6.38
C MET A 101 0.01 -30.70 -5.80
N GLY A 102 -1.26 -31.04 -5.58
CA GLY A 102 -2.24 -30.10 -4.99
C GLY A 102 -1.83 -29.67 -3.58
N ALA A 103 -1.39 -30.63 -2.76
CA ALA A 103 -0.90 -30.36 -1.41
C ALA A 103 0.39 -29.50 -1.43
N SER A 104 1.28 -29.72 -2.40
CA SER A 104 2.50 -28.94 -2.58
C SER A 104 2.20 -27.46 -2.88
N VAL A 105 1.28 -27.19 -3.83
CA VAL A 105 0.87 -25.81 -4.19
C VAL A 105 0.24 -25.09 -2.99
N LEU A 106 -0.64 -25.78 -2.25
CA LEU A 106 -1.27 -25.23 -1.07
C LEU A 106 -0.24 -24.87 0.02
N ARG A 107 0.73 -25.76 0.26
CA ARG A 107 1.83 -25.50 1.20
C ARG A 107 2.68 -24.32 0.77
N LEU A 108 2.99 -24.20 -0.52
CA LEU A 108 3.76 -23.07 -1.05
C LEU A 108 2.99 -21.74 -0.86
N PHE A 109 1.69 -21.72 -1.12
CA PHE A 109 0.84 -20.55 -0.89
C PHE A 109 0.86 -20.11 0.58
N PHE A 110 0.66 -21.06 1.50
CA PHE A 110 0.73 -20.74 2.93
C PHE A 110 2.12 -20.30 3.37
N HIS A 111 3.17 -20.90 2.83
CA HIS A 111 4.55 -20.50 3.13
C HIS A 111 4.85 -19.07 2.68
N ASP A 112 4.36 -18.66 1.50
CA ASP A 112 4.58 -17.30 0.99
C ASP A 112 3.79 -16.24 1.80
N CYS A 113 2.62 -16.62 2.32
CA CYS A 113 1.77 -15.69 3.09
C CYS A 113 2.12 -15.59 4.59
N PHE A 114 2.74 -16.61 5.19
CA PHE A 114 3.02 -16.64 6.64
C PHE A 114 4.48 -16.29 7.01
N VAL A 115 5.37 -16.02 6.04
CA VAL A 115 6.80 -15.70 6.28
C VAL A 115 7.02 -14.17 6.37
N ASN A 116 6.09 -13.45 6.99
CA ASN A 116 6.21 -12.02 7.31
C ASN A 116 5.61 -11.73 8.69
#